data_AF-A0A179UZX3-F1
#
_entry.id   AF-A0A179UZX3-F1
#
_cell.length_a   1.000
_cell.length_b   1.000
_cell.length_c   1.000
_cell.angle_alpha   90.00
_cell.angle_beta   90.00
_cell.angle_gamma   90.00
#
_symmetry.space_group_name_H-M   'P 1'
#
loop_
_entity.id
_entity.type
_entity.pdbx_description
1 polymer ?
#
loop_
_entity_poly.entity_id
_entity_poly.type
_entity_poly.pdbx_seq_one_letter_code
_entity_poly.pdbx_strand_id
1 'polypeptide(L)'
;MGSQADWNSNEEFFKFTRGRFVIDEAENLQKREIRFDLNKLAYVAADSVGATKCISIKKYPDSMFDKTFLMSMENGREVVAKVPNPNAGIAHFTTASEVATMDFARKILDTPAPRVYSWNSQAKSHPVGAEFIIMDKIEGVPLSQVWNMMKLPQKLQVLLAMTRLQKQWLGVSFSRYGSLYYAGDVHPPPDNHYIKDGKAVKDSEVAIGPTTGRDWFDGGRSVLDIERGPWASLMQYLQVVATRETKAIQSLKPPKQIALFCGPKLYRPDKEKKLTALAWYRQIIDALIPKDTAITNPRLWHNDLHDDNIL
;
A
#
# COMPACT_ATOMS: atom_id res chain seq x y z
N MET A 1 -9.97 40.24 -10.70
CA MET A 1 -10.34 38.87 -10.31
C MET A 1 -9.78 37.93 -11.38
N GLY A 2 -8.67 37.26 -11.11
CA GLY A 2 -8.11 36.28 -12.05
C GLY A 2 -9.01 35.04 -12.06
N SER A 3 -9.31 34.49 -13.24
CA SER A 3 -10.10 33.27 -13.36
C SER A 3 -9.45 32.17 -12.52
N GLN A 4 -10.19 31.62 -11.55
CA GLN A 4 -9.75 30.45 -10.83
C GLN A 4 -9.58 29.32 -11.85
N ALA A 5 -8.37 28.76 -11.94
CA ALA A 5 -8.11 27.65 -12.84
C ALA A 5 -9.06 26.50 -12.48
N ASP A 6 -9.88 26.07 -13.45
CA ASP A 6 -10.70 24.88 -13.30
C ASP A 6 -9.82 23.66 -13.56
N TRP A 7 -9.30 23.06 -12.49
CA TRP A 7 -8.40 21.91 -12.61
C TRP A 7 -9.12 20.67 -13.16
N ASN A 8 -10.46 20.62 -13.10
CA ASN A 8 -11.24 19.51 -13.62
C ASN A 8 -11.25 19.45 -15.15
N SER A 9 -10.90 20.55 -15.84
CA SER A 9 -10.87 20.58 -17.31
C SER A 9 -9.66 19.84 -17.91
N ASN A 10 -8.62 19.55 -17.11
CA ASN A 10 -7.44 18.83 -17.59
C ASN A 10 -7.64 17.31 -17.50
N GLU A 11 -8.03 16.74 -18.63
CA GLU A 11 -8.25 15.30 -18.82
C GLU A 11 -7.05 14.42 -18.45
N GLU A 12 -5.82 14.92 -18.59
CA GLU A 12 -4.61 14.15 -18.28
C GLU A 12 -4.47 13.87 -16.78
N PHE A 13 -5.10 14.67 -15.92
CA PHE A 13 -5.04 14.46 -14.47
C PHE A 13 -5.74 13.18 -14.00
N PHE A 14 -6.69 12.69 -14.79
CA PHE A 14 -7.53 11.55 -14.43
C PHE A 14 -7.08 10.25 -15.09
N LYS A 15 -6.32 10.35 -16.19
CA LYS A 15 -5.88 9.22 -17.01
C LYS A 15 -4.47 8.77 -16.68
N PHE A 16 -4.16 7.52 -17.01
CA PHE A 16 -2.80 6.99 -16.97
C PHE A 16 -1.98 7.53 -18.16
N THR A 17 -0.89 8.25 -17.89
CA THR A 17 -0.07 8.91 -18.92
C THR A 17 1.40 8.47 -18.91
N ARG A 18 1.83 7.64 -17.95
CA ARG A 18 3.24 7.22 -17.85
C ARG A 18 3.69 6.29 -18.99
N GLY A 19 2.79 5.58 -19.65
CA GLY A 19 3.17 4.66 -20.73
C GLY A 19 2.01 3.86 -21.31
N ARG A 20 2.35 2.74 -21.96
CA ARG A 20 1.40 1.82 -22.61
C ARG A 20 1.55 0.40 -22.04
N PHE A 21 0.50 -0.40 -22.18
CA PHE A 21 0.50 -1.79 -21.74
C PHE A 21 0.58 -2.72 -22.94
N VAL A 22 1.51 -3.67 -22.91
CA VAL A 22 1.70 -4.66 -23.99
C VAL A 22 0.52 -5.64 -24.07
N ILE A 23 -0.14 -5.90 -22.94
CA ILE A 23 -1.22 -6.87 -22.80
C ILE A 23 -2.43 -6.20 -22.15
N ASP A 24 -3.63 -6.49 -22.67
CA ASP A 24 -4.91 -6.08 -22.11
C ASP A 24 -4.95 -4.55 -21.83
N GLU A 25 -4.51 -3.74 -22.80
CA GLU A 25 -4.26 -2.30 -22.62
C GLU A 25 -5.49 -1.51 -22.18
N ALA A 26 -6.62 -1.69 -22.86
CA ALA A 26 -7.86 -0.98 -22.52
C ALA A 26 -8.30 -1.25 -21.07
N GLU A 27 -8.20 -2.50 -20.62
CA GLU A 27 -8.54 -2.89 -19.24
C GLU A 27 -7.57 -2.27 -18.23
N ASN A 28 -6.27 -2.26 -18.55
CA ASN A 28 -5.26 -1.67 -17.69
C ASN A 28 -5.38 -0.14 -17.56
N LEU A 29 -5.74 0.54 -18.64
CA LEU A 29 -6.02 1.97 -18.64
C LEU A 29 -7.28 2.28 -17.82
N GLN A 30 -8.38 1.55 -18.06
CA GLN A 30 -9.63 1.74 -17.32
C GLN A 30 -9.46 1.56 -15.81
N LYS A 31 -8.71 0.54 -15.39
CA LYS A 31 -8.39 0.26 -13.98
C LYS A 31 -7.53 1.34 -13.31
N ARG A 32 -6.91 2.23 -14.10
CA ARG A 32 -6.03 3.32 -13.66
C ARG A 32 -6.56 4.70 -14.04
N GLU A 33 -7.80 4.78 -14.50
CA GLU A 33 -8.52 6.03 -14.67
C GLU A 33 -9.45 6.22 -13.47
N ILE A 34 -9.44 7.41 -12.89
CA ILE A 34 -10.34 7.77 -11.80
C ILE A 34 -10.82 9.20 -11.98
N ARG A 35 -12.13 9.41 -11.83
CA ARG A 35 -12.75 10.75 -11.86
C ARG A 35 -13.17 11.17 -10.48
N PHE A 36 -12.85 12.42 -10.16
CA PHE A 36 -13.10 13.06 -8.88
C PHE A 36 -13.01 14.58 -9.08
N ASP A 37 -13.45 15.35 -8.10
CA ASP A 37 -13.38 16.81 -8.14
C ASP A 37 -12.02 17.30 -7.61
N LEU A 38 -11.12 17.61 -8.54
CA LEU A 38 -9.77 18.10 -8.25
C LEU A 38 -9.78 19.54 -7.70
N ASN A 39 -10.77 20.36 -8.05
CA ASN A 39 -10.92 21.68 -7.43
C ASN A 39 -11.26 21.55 -5.94
N LYS A 40 -12.14 20.60 -5.59
CA LYS A 40 -12.45 20.29 -4.18
C LYS A 40 -11.25 19.70 -3.46
N LEU A 41 -10.48 18.82 -4.10
CA LEU A 41 -9.26 18.28 -3.51
C LEU A 41 -8.23 19.38 -3.23
N ALA A 42 -8.06 20.32 -4.16
CA ALA A 42 -7.18 21.47 -4.00
C ALA A 42 -7.61 22.40 -2.86
N TYR A 43 -8.93 22.59 -2.68
CA TYR A 43 -9.48 23.32 -1.54
C TYR A 43 -9.15 22.63 -0.22
N VAL A 44 -9.41 21.32 -0.12
CA VAL A 44 -9.12 20.51 1.08
C VAL A 44 -7.63 20.54 1.41
N ALA A 45 -6.77 20.44 0.39
CA ALA A 45 -5.34 20.51 0.57
C ALA A 45 -4.90 21.87 1.15
N ALA A 46 -5.41 22.99 0.61
CA ALA A 46 -5.10 24.32 1.12
C ALA A 46 -5.59 24.51 2.58
N ASP A 47 -6.83 24.14 2.86
CA ASP A 47 -7.44 24.22 4.19
C ASP A 47 -6.64 23.42 5.22
N SER A 48 -6.25 22.19 4.88
CA SER A 48 -5.51 21.28 5.78
C SER A 48 -4.14 21.79 6.24
N VAL A 49 -3.57 22.77 5.54
CA VAL A 49 -2.28 23.40 5.89
C VAL A 49 -2.40 24.88 6.25
N GLY A 50 -3.62 25.39 6.43
CA GLY A 50 -3.90 26.78 6.77
C GLY A 50 -3.55 27.77 5.66
N ALA A 51 -3.63 27.35 4.39
CA ALA A 51 -3.45 28.22 3.23
C ALA A 51 -4.81 28.69 2.69
N THR A 52 -4.85 29.88 2.09
CA THR A 52 -6.09 30.42 1.52
C THR A 52 -6.49 29.72 0.22
N LYS A 53 -5.50 29.31 -0.59
CA LYS A 53 -5.73 28.65 -1.89
C LYS A 53 -4.52 27.87 -2.37
N CYS A 54 -4.79 26.82 -3.13
CA CYS A 54 -3.83 26.17 -4.02
C CYS A 54 -3.65 27.01 -5.30
N ILE A 55 -2.41 27.32 -5.67
CA ILE A 55 -2.07 28.17 -6.82
C ILE A 55 -1.53 27.38 -8.02
N SER A 56 -1.04 26.16 -7.80
CA SER A 56 -0.51 25.30 -8.86
C SER A 56 -0.70 23.83 -8.52
N ILE A 57 -1.04 23.02 -9.52
CA ILE A 57 -1.13 21.57 -9.40
C ILE A 57 -0.30 20.94 -10.52
N LYS A 58 0.63 20.07 -10.14
CA LYS A 58 1.42 19.25 -11.06
C LYS A 58 1.20 17.79 -10.75
N LYS A 59 0.67 17.02 -11.72
CA LYS A 59 0.62 15.55 -11.60
C LYS A 59 2.04 14.98 -11.71
N TYR A 60 2.45 14.14 -10.76
CA TYR A 60 3.65 13.33 -10.89
C TYR A 60 3.46 12.21 -11.93
N PRO A 61 4.55 11.61 -12.43
CA PRO A 61 4.42 10.42 -13.27
C PRO A 61 3.54 9.36 -12.60
N ASP A 62 2.56 8.82 -13.35
CA ASP A 62 1.57 7.90 -12.79
C ASP A 62 2.21 6.70 -12.11
N SER A 63 1.75 6.38 -10.90
CA SER A 63 1.99 5.10 -10.26
C SER A 63 1.13 4.01 -10.92
N MET A 64 1.40 2.75 -10.61
CA MET A 64 0.53 1.65 -11.07
C MET A 64 -0.82 1.63 -10.36
N PHE A 65 -0.98 2.33 -9.23
CA PHE A 65 -2.07 2.15 -8.28
C PHE A 65 -2.65 3.46 -7.73
N ASP A 66 -2.07 4.61 -8.06
CA ASP A 66 -2.58 5.90 -7.62
C ASP A 66 -2.27 7.01 -8.63
N LYS A 67 -2.94 8.14 -8.43
CA LYS A 67 -2.61 9.45 -8.97
C LYS A 67 -1.96 10.25 -7.85
N THR A 68 -0.82 10.86 -8.11
CA THR A 68 -0.14 11.72 -7.14
C THR A 68 0.08 13.11 -7.73
N PHE A 69 -0.22 14.14 -6.94
CA PHE A 69 -0.16 15.54 -7.33
C PHE A 69 0.69 16.33 -6.35
N LEU A 70 1.64 17.10 -6.87
CA LEU A 70 2.28 18.19 -6.15
C LEU A 70 1.36 19.41 -6.20
N MET A 71 0.96 19.91 -5.04
CA MET A 71 0.12 21.09 -4.90
C MET A 71 0.89 22.21 -4.19
N SER A 72 1.05 23.33 -4.87
CA SER A 72 1.74 24.51 -4.33
C SER A 72 0.69 25.52 -3.85
N MET A 73 0.86 25.99 -2.61
CA MET A 73 -0.05 26.90 -1.93
C MET A 73 0.40 28.35 -2.05
N GLU A 74 -0.54 29.29 -1.91
CA GLU A 74 -0.25 30.73 -1.98
C GLU A 74 0.75 31.23 -0.92
N ASN A 75 0.80 30.57 0.24
CA ASN A 75 1.75 30.86 1.32
C ASN A 75 3.13 30.21 1.12
N GLY A 76 3.40 29.64 -0.06
CA GLY A 76 4.68 29.01 -0.42
C GLY A 76 4.85 27.57 0.08
N ARG A 77 3.89 27.00 0.82
CA ARG A 77 3.93 25.58 1.20
C ARG A 77 3.64 24.67 0.02
N GLU A 78 4.25 23.51 0.01
CA GLU A 78 3.96 22.44 -0.95
C GLU A 78 3.49 21.19 -0.21
N VAL A 79 2.48 20.53 -0.77
CA VAL A 79 1.97 19.25 -0.26
C VAL A 79 1.81 18.26 -1.40
N VAL A 80 1.79 16.98 -1.03
CA VAL A 80 1.48 15.88 -1.95
C VAL A 80 0.06 15.41 -1.69
N ALA A 81 -0.75 15.38 -2.73
CA ALA A 81 -2.06 14.74 -2.72
C ALA A 81 -2.00 13.42 -3.47
N LYS A 82 -2.38 12.32 -2.82
CA LYS A 82 -2.47 10.98 -3.39
C LYS A 82 -3.92 10.54 -3.48
N VAL A 83 -4.33 10.01 -4.63
CA VAL A 83 -5.67 9.46 -4.89
C VAL A 83 -5.51 8.05 -5.44
N PRO A 84 -5.98 7.00 -4.74
CA PRO A 84 -5.87 5.63 -5.23
C PRO A 84 -6.68 5.42 -6.52
N ASN A 85 -6.13 4.65 -7.44
CA ASN A 85 -6.85 4.16 -8.63
C ASN A 85 -7.80 3.01 -8.22
N PRO A 86 -8.78 2.65 -9.07
CA PRO A 86 -9.69 1.53 -8.82
C PRO A 86 -9.01 0.16 -8.56
N ASN A 87 -7.75 -0.01 -9.00
CA ASN A 87 -6.95 -1.22 -8.79
C ASN A 87 -6.00 -1.16 -7.57
N ALA A 88 -6.14 -0.17 -6.68
CA ALA A 88 -5.26 0.01 -5.53
C ALA A 88 -5.48 -1.03 -4.42
N GLY A 89 -6.67 -1.62 -4.34
CA GLY A 89 -7.04 -2.60 -3.32
C GLY A 89 -8.53 -2.50 -2.99
N ILE A 90 -8.92 -2.85 -1.76
CA ILE A 90 -10.31 -2.64 -1.32
C ILE A 90 -10.45 -1.21 -0.82
N ALA A 91 -11.50 -0.55 -1.35
CA ALA A 91 -11.93 0.76 -0.91
C ALA A 91 -12.04 0.84 0.61
N HIS A 92 -11.79 2.03 1.15
CA HIS A 92 -11.60 2.30 2.56
C HIS A 92 -10.34 1.67 3.18
N PHE A 93 -10.16 0.35 3.08
CA PHE A 93 -9.09 -0.36 3.79
C PHE A 93 -7.69 0.02 3.32
N THR A 94 -7.47 0.19 2.00
CA THR A 94 -6.15 0.56 1.48
C THR A 94 -5.71 1.93 2.01
N THR A 95 -6.54 2.96 1.85
CA THR A 95 -6.21 4.31 2.29
C THR A 95 -6.15 4.44 3.81
N ALA A 96 -7.10 3.86 4.56
CA ALA A 96 -7.07 3.89 6.02
C ALA A 96 -5.81 3.21 6.59
N SER A 97 -5.42 2.09 5.99
CA SER A 97 -4.23 1.37 6.45
C SER A 97 -2.94 2.11 6.13
N GLU A 98 -2.84 2.72 4.95
CA GLU A 98 -1.68 3.50 4.56
C GLU A 98 -1.44 4.68 5.51
N VAL A 99 -2.51 5.43 5.83
CA VAL A 99 -2.42 6.57 6.76
C VAL A 99 -2.00 6.12 8.16
N ALA A 100 -2.65 5.10 8.71
CA ALA A 100 -2.33 4.59 10.03
C ALA A 100 -0.89 4.03 10.10
N THR A 101 -0.43 3.37 9.03
CA THR A 101 0.94 2.85 8.94
C THR A 101 1.97 3.98 8.92
N MET A 102 1.74 5.06 8.15
CA MET A 102 2.63 6.22 8.14
C MET A 102 2.72 6.89 9.51
N ASP A 103 1.58 7.08 10.18
CA ASP A 103 1.54 7.67 11.50
C ASP A 103 2.20 6.79 12.56
N PHE A 104 1.99 5.47 12.51
CA PHE A 104 2.68 4.50 13.36
C PHE A 104 4.20 4.51 13.13
N ALA A 105 4.63 4.48 11.87
CA ALA A 105 6.03 4.51 11.50
C ALA A 105 6.71 5.79 12.02
N ARG A 106 6.03 6.95 11.91
CA ARG A 106 6.55 8.24 12.37
C ARG A 106 6.61 8.35 13.89
N LYS A 107 5.51 7.99 14.58
CA LYS A 107 5.35 8.22 16.04
C LYS A 107 5.98 7.12 16.91
N ILE A 108 5.95 5.86 16.44
CA ILE A 108 6.34 4.70 17.23
C ILE A 108 7.70 4.16 16.81
N LEU A 109 8.01 4.23 15.51
CA LEU A 109 9.24 3.68 14.92
C LEU A 109 10.22 4.77 14.46
N ASP A 110 10.03 6.03 14.86
CA ASP A 110 10.83 7.22 14.49
C ASP A 110 11.31 7.24 13.02
N THR A 111 10.48 6.72 12.12
CA THR A 111 10.79 6.61 10.70
C THR A 111 10.48 7.95 10.06
N PRO A 112 11.34 8.47 9.16
CA PRO A 112 11.10 9.73 8.46
C PRO A 112 10.01 9.57 7.38
N ALA A 113 8.79 9.22 7.80
CA ALA A 113 7.61 9.10 6.97
C ALA A 113 6.87 10.45 6.89
N PRO A 114 6.18 10.75 5.76
CA PRO A 114 5.40 11.97 5.61
C PRO A 114 4.39 12.20 6.72
N ARG A 115 4.18 13.46 7.11
CA ARG A 115 3.02 13.83 7.92
C ARG A 115 1.77 13.88 7.06
N VAL A 116 0.71 13.21 7.50
CA VAL A 116 -0.62 13.34 6.91
C VAL A 116 -1.33 14.57 7.51
N TYR A 117 -1.81 15.45 6.64
CA TYR A 117 -2.56 16.66 7.00
C TYR A 117 -4.07 16.43 6.97
N SER A 118 -4.55 15.71 5.95
CA SER A 118 -5.95 15.40 5.75
C SER A 118 -6.07 14.17 4.88
N TRP A 119 -7.12 13.37 5.08
CA TRP A 119 -7.35 12.17 4.29
C TRP A 119 -8.83 11.78 4.36
N ASN A 120 -9.26 11.00 3.38
CA ASN A 120 -10.60 10.43 3.33
C ASN A 120 -10.53 9.03 2.74
N SER A 121 -11.16 8.07 3.40
CA SER A 121 -11.30 6.69 2.91
C SER A 121 -12.71 6.35 2.46
N GLN A 122 -13.66 7.29 2.58
CA GLN A 122 -15.07 7.11 2.23
C GLN A 122 -15.42 8.01 1.03
N ALA A 123 -15.14 7.55 -0.18
CA ALA A 123 -15.30 8.36 -1.40
C ALA A 123 -16.73 8.93 -1.58
N LYS A 124 -17.76 8.14 -1.26
CA LYS A 124 -19.17 8.51 -1.48
C LYS A 124 -19.69 9.61 -0.56
N SER A 125 -19.10 9.78 0.62
CA SER A 125 -19.55 10.75 1.63
C SER A 125 -18.80 12.06 1.58
N HIS A 126 -17.78 12.19 0.71
CA HIS A 126 -16.90 13.35 0.67
C HIS A 126 -17.07 14.12 -0.64
N PRO A 127 -17.11 15.47 -0.63
CA PRO A 127 -17.32 16.29 -1.84
C PRO A 127 -16.29 16.10 -2.97
N VAL A 128 -15.10 15.59 -2.64
CA VAL A 128 -14.08 15.22 -3.64
C VAL A 128 -14.56 14.05 -4.52
N GLY A 129 -15.40 13.17 -4.00
CA GLY A 129 -15.87 11.98 -4.72
C GLY A 129 -14.86 10.85 -4.83
N ALA A 130 -13.73 10.92 -4.11
CA ALA A 130 -12.70 9.90 -4.08
C ALA A 130 -12.08 9.76 -2.68
N GLU A 131 -11.38 8.65 -2.50
CA GLU A 131 -10.41 8.50 -1.41
C GLU A 131 -9.19 9.39 -1.71
N PHE A 132 -8.55 9.92 -0.67
CA PHE A 132 -7.34 10.70 -0.84
C PHE A 132 -6.50 10.75 0.43
N ILE A 133 -5.24 11.11 0.27
CA ILE A 133 -4.31 11.46 1.34
C ILE A 133 -3.61 12.76 0.94
N ILE A 134 -3.66 13.78 1.80
CA ILE A 134 -2.87 15.01 1.72
C ILE A 134 -1.76 14.90 2.76
N MET A 135 -0.50 14.99 2.32
CA MET A 135 0.65 14.77 3.17
C MET A 135 1.84 15.66 2.79
N ASP A 136 2.88 15.65 3.63
CA ASP A 136 4.15 16.31 3.34
C ASP A 136 4.71 15.92 1.98
N LYS A 137 5.30 16.91 1.31
CA LYS A 137 6.33 16.66 0.30
C LYS A 137 7.65 16.39 1.03
N ILE A 138 8.24 15.22 0.81
CA ILE A 138 9.58 14.91 1.34
C ILE A 138 10.63 15.50 0.41
N GLU A 139 11.55 16.27 0.98
CA GLU A 139 12.69 16.82 0.27
C GLU A 139 13.76 15.74 0.07
N GLY A 140 14.27 15.63 -1.15
CA GLY A 140 15.28 14.63 -1.50
C GLY A 140 15.33 14.38 -3.01
N VAL A 141 16.25 13.51 -3.42
CA VAL A 141 16.37 13.03 -4.79
C VAL A 141 16.35 11.51 -4.77
N PRO A 142 15.63 10.83 -5.69
CA PRO A 142 15.65 9.37 -5.75
C PRO A 142 17.08 8.84 -5.81
N LEU A 143 17.37 7.83 -4.99
CA LEU A 143 18.69 7.22 -4.88
C LEU A 143 19.16 6.73 -6.25
N SER A 144 18.26 6.23 -7.10
CA SER A 144 18.55 5.80 -8.48
C SER A 144 19.21 6.89 -9.33
N GLN A 145 18.91 8.17 -9.08
CA GLN A 145 19.50 9.30 -9.82
C GLN A 145 20.95 9.58 -9.42
N VAL A 146 21.33 9.27 -8.18
CA VAL A 146 22.65 9.63 -7.62
C VAL A 146 23.55 8.43 -7.35
N TRP A 147 23.00 7.22 -7.23
CA TRP A 147 23.71 6.02 -6.80
C TRP A 147 24.98 5.75 -7.60
N ASN A 148 24.93 5.88 -8.93
CA ASN A 148 26.07 5.61 -9.79
C ASN A 148 27.19 6.66 -9.66
N MET A 149 26.87 7.85 -9.17
CA MET A 149 27.84 8.94 -8.92
C MET A 149 28.42 8.91 -7.49
N MET A 150 27.80 8.18 -6.57
CA MET A 150 28.24 8.08 -5.18
C MET A 150 29.54 7.26 -5.05
N LYS A 151 30.48 7.77 -4.25
CA LYS A 151 31.68 7.04 -3.85
C LYS A 151 31.31 5.90 -2.89
N LEU A 152 32.13 4.85 -2.85
CA LEU A 152 31.90 3.67 -2.00
C LEU A 152 31.60 4.01 -0.52
N PRO A 153 32.31 4.95 0.14
CA PRO A 153 31.98 5.33 1.51
C PRO A 153 30.56 5.91 1.67
N GLN A 154 30.06 6.65 0.67
CA GLN A 154 28.71 7.22 0.69
C GLN A 154 27.65 6.13 0.51
N LYS A 155 27.88 5.18 -0.41
CA LYS A 155 27.01 4.00 -0.58
C LYS A 155 26.90 3.20 0.71
N LEU A 156 28.02 3.00 1.41
CA LEU A 156 28.03 2.34 2.71
C LEU A 156 27.18 3.09 3.74
N GLN A 157 27.21 4.42 3.78
CA GLN A 157 26.36 5.20 4.67
C GLN A 157 24.86 5.00 4.39
N VAL A 158 24.46 4.93 3.12
CA VAL A 158 23.06 4.62 2.75
C VAL A 158 22.65 3.22 3.23
N LEU A 159 23.48 2.21 2.97
CA LEU A 159 23.22 0.83 3.43
C LEU A 159 23.10 0.76 4.97
N LEU A 160 23.97 1.47 5.69
CA LEU A 160 23.91 1.54 7.15
C LEU A 160 22.65 2.26 7.64
N ALA A 161 22.22 3.33 6.97
CA ALA A 161 20.99 4.04 7.31
C ALA A 161 19.75 3.13 7.11
N MET A 162 19.66 2.45 5.97
CA MET A 162 18.57 1.49 5.72
C MET A 162 18.56 0.34 6.73
N THR A 163 19.73 -0.20 7.05
CA THR A 163 19.86 -1.29 8.03
C THR A 163 19.39 -0.84 9.42
N ARG A 164 19.67 0.41 9.81
CA ARG A 164 19.19 0.98 11.08
C ARG A 164 17.66 1.10 11.09
N LEU A 165 17.05 1.59 10.00
CA LEU A 165 15.58 1.66 9.88
C LEU A 165 14.95 0.27 9.94
N GLN A 166 15.46 -0.70 9.18
CA GLN A 166 14.97 -2.08 9.24
C GLN A 166 15.09 -2.68 10.64
N LYS A 167 16.24 -2.47 11.33
CA LYS A 167 16.42 -2.91 12.71
C LYS A 167 15.38 -2.27 13.64
N GLN A 168 15.05 -1.00 13.44
CA GLN A 168 14.07 -0.27 14.23
C GLN A 168 12.64 -0.78 13.98
N TRP A 169 12.26 -1.02 12.73
CA TRP A 169 10.97 -1.61 12.38
C TRP A 169 10.82 -3.01 12.95
N LEU A 170 11.88 -3.80 12.89
CA LEU A 170 11.91 -5.11 13.53
C LEU A 170 11.88 -4.97 15.06
N GLY A 171 12.22 -3.84 15.68
CA GLY A 171 12.13 -3.66 17.13
C GLY A 171 10.71 -3.76 17.72
N VAL A 172 9.69 -3.69 16.86
CA VAL A 172 8.28 -3.81 17.25
C VAL A 172 7.65 -5.01 16.55
N SER A 173 6.94 -5.83 17.32
CA SER A 173 6.11 -6.91 16.79
C SER A 173 4.64 -6.68 17.10
N PHE A 174 3.77 -7.44 16.45
CA PHE A 174 2.32 -7.33 16.61
C PHE A 174 1.74 -8.60 17.22
N SER A 175 0.59 -8.47 17.87
CA SER A 175 -0.17 -9.62 18.39
C SER A 175 -0.84 -10.45 17.28
N ARG A 176 -0.96 -9.88 16.08
CA ARG A 176 -1.71 -10.46 14.96
C ARG A 176 -1.01 -10.23 13.62
N TYR A 177 -1.32 -11.09 12.66
CA TYR A 177 -0.97 -10.93 11.25
C TYR A 177 -2.08 -10.16 10.53
N GLY A 178 -1.74 -9.05 9.89
CA GLY A 178 -2.69 -8.17 9.22
C GLY A 178 -2.03 -6.84 8.85
N SER A 179 -2.85 -5.83 8.58
CA SER A 179 -2.38 -4.46 8.35
C SER A 179 -2.74 -3.53 9.52
N LEU A 180 -2.05 -2.40 9.63
CA LEU A 180 -2.33 -1.39 10.66
C LEU A 180 -3.43 -0.44 10.22
N TYR A 181 -4.24 0.01 11.17
CA TYR A 181 -5.38 0.93 11.01
C TYR A 181 -5.48 1.84 12.22
N TYR A 182 -6.23 2.94 12.09
CA TYR A 182 -6.78 3.56 13.28
C TYR A 182 -7.90 2.67 13.83
N ALA A 183 -8.02 2.60 15.16
CA ALA A 183 -8.98 1.72 15.81
C ALA A 183 -10.44 2.02 15.41
N GLY A 184 -10.76 3.26 15.03
CA GLY A 184 -12.09 3.65 14.55
C GLY A 184 -12.42 3.20 13.12
N ASP A 185 -11.43 2.80 12.32
CA ASP A 185 -11.63 2.36 10.93
C ASP A 185 -11.91 0.85 10.81
N VAL A 186 -11.69 0.09 11.89
CA VAL A 186 -11.85 -1.37 11.89
C VAL A 186 -12.49 -1.86 13.17
N HIS A 187 -12.93 -3.11 13.18
CA HIS A 187 -13.42 -3.79 14.39
C HIS A 187 -12.37 -4.81 14.84
N PRO A 188 -11.34 -4.40 15.62
CA PRO A 188 -10.27 -5.30 16.01
C PRO A 188 -10.74 -6.32 17.05
N PRO A 189 -10.11 -7.51 17.11
CA PRO A 189 -10.37 -8.47 18.17
C PRO A 189 -9.96 -7.93 19.56
N PRO A 190 -10.52 -8.45 20.68
CA PRO A 190 -10.27 -7.94 22.04
C PRO A 190 -8.82 -7.96 22.53
N ASP A 191 -7.96 -8.75 21.90
CA ASP A 191 -6.53 -8.87 22.21
C ASP A 191 -5.67 -8.32 21.07
N ASN A 192 -5.96 -7.07 20.70
CA ASN A 192 -5.20 -6.29 19.73
C ASN A 192 -4.18 -5.42 20.46
N HIS A 193 -2.91 -5.65 20.18
CA HIS A 193 -1.80 -4.89 20.74
C HIS A 193 -0.54 -5.04 19.88
N TYR A 194 0.42 -4.15 20.05
CA TYR A 194 1.79 -4.34 19.59
C TYR A 194 2.72 -4.55 20.79
N ILE A 195 3.92 -5.07 20.54
CA ILE A 195 4.95 -5.32 21.54
C ILE A 195 6.13 -4.43 21.19
N LYS A 196 6.48 -3.51 22.10
CA LYS A 196 7.65 -2.64 21.99
C LYS A 196 8.49 -2.79 23.26
N ASP A 197 9.80 -2.96 23.10
CA ASP A 197 10.74 -3.17 24.21
C ASP A 197 10.32 -4.31 25.17
N GLY A 198 9.78 -5.39 24.59
CA GLY A 198 9.31 -6.57 25.32
C GLY A 198 8.00 -6.37 26.10
N LYS A 199 7.33 -5.22 25.96
CA LYS A 199 6.08 -4.90 26.67
C LYS A 199 4.92 -4.82 25.69
N ALA A 200 3.81 -5.46 26.04
CA ALA A 200 2.55 -5.31 25.32
C ALA A 200 1.99 -3.90 25.52
N VAL A 201 1.71 -3.21 24.41
CA VAL A 201 1.13 -1.86 24.39
C VAL A 201 -0.26 -1.97 23.78
N LYS A 202 -1.27 -1.74 24.63
CA LYS A 202 -2.66 -1.58 24.20
C LYS A 202 -2.89 -0.12 23.85
N ASP A 203 -2.92 0.14 22.55
CA ASP A 203 -3.10 1.48 22.01
C ASP A 203 -4.57 1.63 21.58
N SER A 204 -5.23 2.67 22.08
CA SER A 204 -6.62 2.96 21.71
C SER A 204 -6.75 3.58 20.33
N GLU A 205 -5.67 4.12 19.77
CA GLU A 205 -5.65 4.75 18.46
C GLU A 205 -5.28 3.77 17.35
N VAL A 206 -4.46 2.76 17.63
CA VAL A 206 -3.92 1.84 16.62
C VAL A 206 -4.48 0.43 16.76
N ALA A 207 -4.85 -0.16 15.64
CA ALA A 207 -5.35 -1.53 15.58
C ALA A 207 -4.70 -2.34 14.44
N ILE A 208 -4.47 -3.63 14.66
CA ILE A 208 -4.22 -4.59 13.59
C ILE A 208 -5.57 -5.07 13.04
N GLY A 209 -5.81 -4.89 11.75
CA GLY A 209 -7.03 -5.27 11.04
C GLY A 209 -6.76 -6.20 9.86
N PRO A 210 -7.72 -6.31 8.92
CA PRO A 210 -7.55 -7.10 7.71
C PRO A 210 -6.29 -6.72 6.92
N THR A 211 -5.70 -7.67 6.19
CA THR A 211 -4.53 -7.37 5.34
C THR A 211 -4.93 -6.53 4.12
N THR A 212 -4.03 -5.62 3.73
CA THR A 212 -4.08 -4.84 2.50
C THR A 212 -3.08 -5.34 1.44
N GLY A 213 -2.47 -6.51 1.67
CA GLY A 213 -1.53 -7.14 0.75
C GLY A 213 -2.11 -7.42 -0.64
N ARG A 214 -1.35 -7.07 -1.68
CA ARG A 214 -1.74 -7.21 -3.10
C ARG A 214 -2.18 -8.62 -3.48
N ASP A 215 -1.53 -9.62 -2.92
CA ASP A 215 -1.81 -11.04 -3.12
C ASP A 215 -3.22 -11.45 -2.63
N TRP A 216 -3.89 -10.61 -1.83
CA TRP A 216 -5.27 -10.82 -1.37
C TRP A 216 -6.33 -10.19 -2.28
N PHE A 217 -5.94 -9.35 -3.25
CA PHE A 217 -6.88 -8.59 -4.09
C PHE A 217 -6.64 -8.79 -5.59
N ASP A 218 -5.38 -8.94 -5.98
CA ASP A 218 -4.99 -9.04 -7.38
C ASP A 218 -5.43 -10.36 -8.03
N GLY A 219 -5.55 -10.33 -9.35
CA GLY A 219 -5.99 -11.49 -10.13
C GLY A 219 -7.44 -11.90 -9.83
N GLY A 220 -8.28 -10.96 -9.42
CA GLY A 220 -9.69 -11.20 -9.10
C GLY A 220 -9.95 -11.67 -7.66
N ARG A 221 -8.94 -11.74 -6.80
CA ARG A 221 -9.13 -12.16 -5.40
C ARG A 221 -9.93 -11.15 -4.57
N SER A 222 -10.06 -9.91 -5.03
CA SER A 222 -10.88 -8.88 -4.39
C SER A 222 -12.37 -9.26 -4.28
N VAL A 223 -12.91 -10.01 -5.25
CA VAL A 223 -14.34 -10.41 -5.26
C VAL A 223 -14.61 -11.73 -4.52
N LEU A 224 -13.55 -12.39 -4.02
CA LEU A 224 -13.73 -13.63 -3.27
C LEU A 224 -14.25 -13.34 -1.87
N ASP A 225 -15.22 -14.13 -1.44
CA ASP A 225 -15.65 -14.20 -0.06
C ASP A 225 -14.64 -15.04 0.74
N ILE A 226 -13.66 -14.36 1.33
CA ILE A 226 -12.55 -14.96 2.09
C ILE A 226 -12.27 -14.12 3.34
N GLU A 227 -11.84 -14.79 4.40
CA GLU A 227 -11.27 -14.13 5.57
C GLU A 227 -9.98 -13.41 5.17
N ARG A 228 -9.85 -12.14 5.58
CA ARG A 228 -8.68 -11.29 5.30
C ARG A 228 -7.92 -10.92 6.57
N GLY A 229 -8.19 -11.63 7.67
CA GLY A 229 -7.57 -11.40 8.97
C GLY A 229 -8.30 -10.34 9.79
N PRO A 230 -7.70 -9.89 10.91
CA PRO A 230 -6.36 -10.24 11.37
C PRO A 230 -6.26 -11.67 11.97
N TRP A 231 -5.12 -12.34 11.81
CA TRP A 231 -4.91 -13.74 12.28
C TRP A 231 -4.05 -13.83 13.53
N ALA A 232 -4.34 -14.80 14.39
CA ALA A 232 -3.70 -14.99 15.70
C ALA A 232 -2.29 -15.61 15.63
N SER A 233 -1.98 -16.32 14.55
CA SER A 233 -0.73 -17.09 14.44
C SER A 233 -0.30 -17.24 12.98
N LEU A 234 0.99 -17.52 12.79
CA LEU A 234 1.54 -17.84 11.47
C LEU A 234 0.84 -19.06 10.85
N MET A 235 0.52 -20.07 11.66
CA MET A 235 -0.22 -21.26 11.22
C MET A 235 -1.58 -20.87 10.63
N GLN A 236 -2.36 -20.06 11.34
CA GLN A 236 -3.66 -19.62 10.86
C GLN A 236 -3.51 -18.81 9.55
N TYR A 237 -2.54 -17.89 9.50
CA TYR A 237 -2.23 -17.12 8.29
C TYR A 237 -1.92 -18.03 7.08
N LEU A 238 -1.06 -19.03 7.25
CA LEU A 238 -0.70 -19.95 6.15
C LEU A 238 -1.88 -20.83 5.72
N GLN A 239 -2.71 -21.28 6.67
CA GLN A 239 -3.92 -22.05 6.37
C GLN A 239 -4.96 -21.23 5.58
N VAL A 240 -5.14 -19.95 5.90
CA VAL A 240 -6.06 -19.11 5.14
C VAL A 240 -5.51 -18.74 3.76
N VAL A 241 -4.19 -18.66 3.59
CA VAL A 241 -3.57 -18.56 2.24
C VAL A 241 -3.94 -19.78 1.40
N ALA A 242 -3.84 -21.00 1.95
CA ALA A 242 -4.29 -22.21 1.26
C ALA A 242 -5.78 -22.12 0.88
N THR A 243 -6.62 -21.61 1.79
CA THR A 243 -8.06 -21.47 1.58
C THR A 243 -8.41 -20.45 0.52
N ARG A 244 -7.75 -19.29 0.54
CA ARG A 244 -7.84 -18.26 -0.49
C ARG A 244 -7.50 -18.84 -1.86
N GLU A 245 -6.37 -19.53 -1.98
CA GLU A 245 -5.94 -20.08 -3.26
C GLU A 245 -6.85 -21.21 -3.74
N THR A 246 -7.35 -22.09 -2.85
CA THR A 246 -8.37 -23.09 -3.19
C THR A 246 -9.61 -22.43 -3.80
N LYS A 247 -10.17 -21.40 -3.15
CA LYS A 247 -11.34 -20.66 -3.67
C LYS A 247 -11.01 -19.95 -4.99
N ALA A 248 -9.85 -19.32 -5.10
CA ALA A 248 -9.41 -18.66 -6.33
C ALA A 248 -9.33 -19.64 -7.50
N ILE A 249 -8.75 -20.83 -7.31
CA ILE A 249 -8.67 -21.88 -8.35
C ILE A 249 -10.05 -22.43 -8.71
N GLN A 250 -10.96 -22.50 -7.73
CA GLN A 250 -12.31 -22.99 -7.95
C GLN A 250 -13.18 -22.01 -8.74
N SER A 251 -13.07 -20.71 -8.44
CA SER A 251 -14.01 -19.67 -8.88
C SER A 251 -13.45 -18.70 -9.92
N LEU A 252 -12.13 -18.56 -10.05
CA LEU A 252 -11.49 -17.59 -10.94
C LEU A 252 -10.76 -18.29 -12.08
N LYS A 253 -10.52 -17.52 -13.15
CA LYS A 253 -9.58 -17.94 -14.19
C LYS A 253 -8.17 -17.86 -13.60
N PRO A 254 -7.33 -18.91 -13.72
CA PRO A 254 -5.96 -18.85 -13.28
C PRO A 254 -5.25 -17.65 -13.93
N PRO A 255 -4.48 -16.84 -13.18
CA PRO A 255 -3.72 -15.76 -13.77
C PRO A 255 -2.77 -16.32 -14.84
N LYS A 256 -2.62 -15.58 -15.94
CA LYS A 256 -1.61 -15.88 -16.97
C LYS A 256 -0.24 -15.96 -16.27
N GLN A 257 0.49 -17.07 -16.43
CA GLN A 257 1.81 -17.21 -15.81
C GLN A 257 2.77 -16.15 -16.38
N ILE A 258 3.39 -15.37 -15.49
CA ILE A 258 4.17 -14.17 -15.85
C ILE A 258 5.63 -14.52 -16.22
N ALA A 259 6.08 -15.77 -16.05
CA ALA A 259 7.45 -16.18 -16.34
C ALA A 259 7.54 -17.46 -17.18
N LEU A 260 8.17 -17.32 -18.37
CA LEU A 260 9.05 -18.26 -19.12
C LEU A 260 8.69 -19.75 -19.30
N PHE A 261 7.61 -20.27 -18.73
CA PHE A 261 7.26 -21.70 -18.78
C PHE A 261 6.09 -22.02 -19.71
N CYS A 262 5.88 -21.22 -20.76
CA CYS A 262 4.85 -21.48 -21.76
C CYS A 262 5.52 -21.96 -23.05
N GLY A 263 5.57 -23.28 -23.23
CA GLY A 263 6.08 -23.95 -24.41
C GLY A 263 5.36 -25.28 -24.60
N PRO A 264 5.28 -25.81 -25.84
CA PRO A 264 4.78 -27.16 -26.04
C PRO A 264 5.70 -28.12 -25.28
N LYS A 265 5.21 -28.68 -24.16
CA LYS A 265 5.88 -29.55 -23.14
C LYS A 265 6.25 -28.89 -21.80
N LEU A 266 6.01 -27.59 -21.60
CA LEU A 266 6.20 -26.96 -20.29
C LEU A 266 4.96 -27.10 -19.40
N TYR A 267 5.10 -26.76 -18.11
CA TYR A 267 4.04 -26.89 -17.12
C TYR A 267 2.76 -26.21 -17.59
N ARG A 268 1.68 -26.98 -17.72
CA ARG A 268 0.35 -26.45 -18.02
C ARG A 268 -0.41 -26.30 -16.71
N PRO A 269 -0.90 -25.09 -16.37
CA PRO A 269 -1.75 -24.90 -15.22
C PRO A 269 -2.97 -25.81 -15.32
N ASP A 270 -3.05 -26.78 -14.41
CA ASP A 270 -4.19 -27.69 -14.31
C ASP A 270 -4.89 -27.50 -12.96
N LYS A 271 -6.22 -27.43 -13.00
CA LYS A 271 -7.03 -27.13 -11.81
C LYS A 271 -6.88 -28.23 -10.76
N GLU A 272 -6.97 -29.49 -11.20
CA GLU A 272 -6.87 -30.64 -10.31
C GLU A 272 -5.50 -30.72 -9.66
N LYS A 273 -4.41 -30.64 -10.45
CA LYS A 273 -3.03 -30.64 -9.91
C LYS A 273 -2.78 -29.52 -8.91
N LYS A 274 -3.30 -28.30 -9.16
CA LYS A 274 -3.16 -27.18 -8.21
C LYS A 274 -3.93 -27.43 -6.91
N LEU A 275 -5.16 -27.97 -6.99
CA LEU A 275 -5.94 -28.32 -5.80
C LEU A 275 -5.28 -29.45 -5.02
N THR A 276 -4.75 -30.47 -5.71
CA THR A 276 -3.97 -31.55 -5.11
C THR A 276 -2.73 -30.98 -4.40
N ALA A 277 -1.94 -30.12 -5.05
CA ALA A 277 -0.78 -29.49 -4.44
C ALA A 277 -1.15 -28.68 -3.18
N LEU A 278 -2.29 -27.97 -3.18
CA LEU A 278 -2.79 -27.27 -2.00
C LEU A 278 -3.26 -28.22 -0.89
N ALA A 279 -3.81 -29.38 -1.24
CA ALA A 279 -4.17 -30.42 -0.26
C ALA A 279 -2.92 -31.03 0.40
N TRP A 280 -1.84 -31.25 -0.36
CA TRP A 280 -0.54 -31.66 0.18
C TRP A 280 0.08 -30.55 1.04
N TYR A 281 0.06 -29.30 0.55
CA TYR A 281 0.54 -28.14 1.31
C TYR A 281 -0.07 -28.09 2.70
N ARG A 282 -1.41 -28.21 2.82
CA ARG A 282 -2.13 -28.23 4.09
C ARG A 282 -1.66 -29.31 5.07
N GLN A 283 -1.20 -30.46 4.57
CA GLN A 283 -0.69 -31.55 5.41
C GLN A 283 0.71 -31.27 5.97
N ILE A 284 1.49 -30.40 5.30
CA ILE A 284 2.88 -30.12 5.66
C ILE A 284 3.11 -28.72 6.25
N ILE A 285 2.08 -27.86 6.35
CA ILE A 285 2.24 -26.47 6.86
C ILE A 285 2.97 -26.45 8.21
N ASP A 286 2.62 -27.36 9.12
CA ASP A 286 3.25 -27.43 10.45
C ASP A 286 4.76 -27.70 10.39
N ALA A 287 5.19 -28.57 9.47
CA ALA A 287 6.60 -28.85 9.24
C ALA A 287 7.34 -27.71 8.53
N LEU A 288 6.62 -26.81 7.84
CA LEU A 288 7.21 -25.66 7.14
C LEU A 288 7.41 -24.44 8.06
N ILE A 289 6.73 -24.39 9.21
CA ILE A 289 6.81 -23.24 10.11
C ILE A 289 8.13 -23.28 10.90
N PRO A 290 8.97 -22.21 10.83
CA PRO A 290 10.17 -22.13 11.63
C PRO A 290 9.87 -22.12 13.13
N LYS A 291 10.74 -22.73 13.94
CA LYS A 291 10.62 -22.70 15.42
C LYS A 291 11.11 -21.38 16.03
N ASP A 292 11.89 -20.59 15.28
CA ASP A 292 12.44 -19.34 15.75
C ASP A 292 11.39 -18.21 15.73
N THR A 293 11.01 -17.74 16.92
CA THR A 293 10.07 -16.62 17.12
C THR A 293 10.54 -15.30 16.51
N ALA A 294 11.85 -15.13 16.26
CA ALA A 294 12.34 -13.96 15.52
C ALA A 294 11.81 -13.94 14.08
N ILE A 295 11.55 -15.11 13.50
CA ILE A 295 11.04 -15.30 12.13
C ILE A 295 9.50 -15.36 12.13
N THR A 296 8.89 -15.92 13.18
CA THR A 296 7.45 -16.17 13.25
C THR A 296 6.65 -15.13 14.02
N ASN A 297 7.26 -14.03 14.48
CA ASN A 297 6.48 -12.90 15.00
C ASN A 297 6.15 -11.92 13.87
N PRO A 298 4.89 -11.43 13.77
CA PRO A 298 4.55 -10.43 12.77
C PRO A 298 5.24 -9.11 13.12
N ARG A 299 5.96 -8.54 12.14
CA ARG A 299 6.70 -7.28 12.24
C ARG A 299 6.47 -6.47 10.98
N LEU A 300 6.70 -5.16 11.05
CA LEU A 300 6.60 -4.31 9.87
C LEU A 300 7.74 -4.66 8.91
N TRP A 301 7.42 -4.84 7.63
CA TRP A 301 8.39 -5.14 6.59
C TRP A 301 8.06 -4.36 5.33
N HIS A 302 9.04 -3.64 4.78
CA HIS A 302 8.89 -2.93 3.52
C HIS A 302 9.23 -3.87 2.36
N ASN A 303 8.24 -4.19 1.53
CA ASN A 303 8.36 -5.18 0.45
C ASN A 303 8.85 -4.59 -0.88
N ASP A 304 9.00 -3.27 -0.98
CA ASP A 304 9.35 -2.55 -2.21
C ASP A 304 10.50 -1.54 -2.03
N LEU A 305 11.54 -1.90 -1.26
CA LEU A 305 12.73 -1.07 -1.11
C LEU A 305 13.65 -1.24 -2.32
N HIS A 306 13.55 -0.31 -3.27
CA HIS A 306 14.51 -0.15 -4.36
C HIS A 306 14.90 1.33 -4.50
N ASP A 307 15.91 1.59 -5.33
CA ASP A 307 16.57 2.89 -5.46
C ASP A 307 15.67 4.03 -5.99
N ASP A 308 14.56 3.75 -6.66
CA ASP A 308 13.56 4.79 -6.98
C ASP A 308 12.62 5.13 -5.81
N ASN A 309 12.51 4.24 -4.81
CA ASN A 309 11.67 4.39 -3.63
C ASN A 309 12.46 4.87 -2.39
N ILE A 310 13.73 5.20 -2.55
CA ILE A 310 14.60 5.74 -1.50
C ILE A 310 15.01 7.15 -1.92
N LEU A 311 14.92 8.12 -1.01
CA LEU A 311 15.35 9.51 -1.18
C LEU A 311 16.64 9.82 -0.42
#